data_AF-A0A497SCE6-F1
#
_entry.id   AF-A0A497SCE6-F1
#
_cell.length_a   1.000
_cell.length_b   1.000
_cell.length_c   1.000
_cell.angle_alpha   90.00
_cell.angle_beta   90.00
_cell.angle_gamma   90.00
#
_symmetry.space_group_name_H-M   'P 1'
#
loop_
_entity.id
_entity.type
_entity.pdbx_description
1 polymer ?
#
loop_
_entity_poly.entity_id
_entity_poly.type
_entity_poly.pdbx_seq_one_letter_code
_entity_poly.pdbx_strand_id
1 'polypeptide(L)'
;MKYTEIIELKGHIIDSLILPRVLDTIMDMNGDFEILQLDVGKTKTDESYCKIKVEGTKELFDELEILGALLPRKEVKTKPAPADNVLPDDFYGTTNHPTYVYLNGKWIPVRNLEMDCVIVIDDNNNPICKRQGLVKKGDRVVVGSDGIRVEAPERPREPEDIFGFMFSDISAEKPVNSYIRDLALEMKKMRDDKKAIAHVVGTAIAHTGADEAFAELIRMGYVQVVFTGNGFATMDIEKQLYGTTLGMDKKTGRVLKRGYKNHLVAINEIWKAGSIKNAVEKGIIKGGVMYECVKNNVPYVIAGSIRDDGPLPDTITDVMVAQDEMRKYIQNIDMCIIYASMLHGIAVGNMLPSRVKTVAIDINPYVVTRLQDRGTTQALGLVTDPGVLLPLLVQEIKKIESDMGEQTGES
;
A
#
# COMPACT_ATOMS: atom_id res chain seq x y z
N MET A 1 -25.00 29.91 -8.34
CA MET A 1 -26.22 29.20 -8.84
C MET A 1 -26.81 28.46 -7.64
N LYS A 2 -28.12 28.57 -7.38
CA LYS A 2 -28.76 27.81 -6.30
C LYS A 2 -29.21 26.45 -6.84
N TYR A 3 -28.91 25.40 -6.10
CA TYR A 3 -29.31 24.01 -6.39
C TYR A 3 -30.31 23.57 -5.34
N THR A 4 -31.25 22.71 -5.73
CA THR A 4 -32.21 22.10 -4.82
C THR A 4 -32.02 20.59 -4.87
N GLU A 5 -31.73 19.98 -3.73
CA GLU A 5 -31.43 18.54 -3.62
C GLU A 5 -32.11 17.96 -2.37
N ILE A 6 -32.36 16.66 -2.34
CA ILE A 6 -32.92 15.93 -1.19
C ILE A 6 -31.84 15.13 -0.47
N ILE A 7 -31.43 15.58 0.71
CA ILE A 7 -30.51 14.86 1.57
C ILE A 7 -31.22 13.85 2.47
N GLU A 8 -30.52 12.79 2.86
CA GLU A 8 -30.94 11.81 3.86
C GLU A 8 -29.91 11.70 4.99
N LEU A 9 -30.35 11.58 6.23
CA LEU A 9 -29.50 11.36 7.40
C LEU A 9 -29.93 10.04 8.03
N LYS A 10 -28.97 9.19 8.41
CA LYS A 10 -29.25 7.89 9.03
C LYS A 10 -28.26 7.58 10.15
N GLY A 11 -28.75 7.07 11.28
CA GLY A 11 -27.96 6.69 12.45
C GLY A 11 -28.53 7.31 13.74
N HIS A 12 -27.71 7.47 14.79
CA HIS A 12 -28.13 8.16 16.02
C HIS A 12 -28.17 9.68 15.85
N ILE A 13 -28.83 10.18 14.80
CA ILE A 13 -28.72 11.57 14.31
C ILE A 13 -29.30 12.63 15.27
N ILE A 14 -30.12 12.22 16.23
CA ILE A 14 -30.62 13.08 17.31
C ILE A 14 -29.63 13.12 18.47
N ASP A 15 -29.29 11.95 19.03
CA ASP A 15 -28.41 11.86 20.22
C ASP A 15 -26.99 12.39 19.95
N SER A 16 -26.49 12.22 18.72
CA SER A 16 -25.19 12.72 18.28
C SER A 16 -25.23 14.18 17.80
N LEU A 17 -26.40 14.83 17.86
CA LEU A 17 -26.64 16.21 17.42
C LEU A 17 -26.29 16.47 15.94
N ILE A 18 -26.22 15.43 15.11
CA ILE A 18 -25.97 15.57 13.67
C ILE A 18 -27.10 16.35 13.00
N LEU A 19 -28.36 16.00 13.28
CA LEU A 19 -29.50 16.66 12.65
C LEU A 19 -29.56 18.17 12.98
N PRO A 20 -29.46 18.62 14.24
CA PRO A 20 -29.35 20.04 14.57
C PRO A 20 -28.20 20.75 13.85
N ARG A 21 -26.99 20.15 13.85
CA ARG A 21 -25.82 20.75 13.18
C ARG A 21 -26.03 20.93 11.68
N VAL A 22 -26.63 19.93 11.01
CA VAL A 22 -26.95 20.01 9.59
C VAL A 22 -27.92 21.16 9.31
N LEU A 23 -28.97 21.33 10.12
CA LEU A 23 -29.93 22.44 9.96
C LEU A 23 -29.27 23.80 10.21
N ASP A 24 -28.44 23.92 11.25
CA ASP A 24 -27.71 25.14 11.56
C ASP A 24 -26.77 25.54 10.42
N THR A 25 -26.01 24.59 9.88
CA THR A 25 -25.13 24.83 8.72
C THR A 25 -25.89 25.29 7.49
N ILE A 26 -27.08 24.74 7.22
CA ILE A 26 -27.93 25.22 6.11
C ILE A 26 -28.30 26.69 6.31
N MET A 27 -28.70 27.07 7.53
CA MET A 27 -29.08 28.46 7.84
C MET A 27 -27.87 29.41 7.78
N ASP A 28 -26.74 29.02 8.35
CA ASP A 28 -25.51 29.82 8.39
C ASP A 28 -24.95 30.13 7.00
N MET A 29 -25.13 29.20 6.06
CA MET A 29 -24.70 29.37 4.66
C MET A 29 -25.80 29.96 3.76
N ASN A 30 -26.85 30.57 4.33
CA ASN A 30 -27.99 31.16 3.62
C ASN A 30 -28.71 30.20 2.67
N GLY A 31 -28.78 28.92 3.03
CA GLY A 31 -29.63 27.92 2.40
C GLY A 31 -31.05 27.91 2.98
N ASP A 32 -31.93 27.14 2.34
CA ASP A 32 -33.31 26.89 2.80
C ASP A 32 -33.55 25.38 2.90
N PHE A 33 -34.48 24.93 3.74
CA PHE A 33 -34.77 23.51 3.92
C PHE A 33 -36.23 23.19 4.23
N GLU A 34 -36.65 21.99 3.81
CA GLU A 34 -37.95 21.40 4.04
C GLU A 34 -37.76 19.95 4.49
N ILE A 35 -38.12 19.61 5.73
CA ILE A 35 -38.06 18.23 6.22
C ILE A 35 -39.22 17.44 5.60
N LEU A 36 -38.88 16.46 4.76
CA LEU A 36 -39.84 15.62 4.04
C LEU A 36 -40.27 14.40 4.87
N GLN A 37 -39.36 13.83 5.65
CA GLN A 37 -39.63 12.65 6.48
C GLN A 37 -38.69 12.65 7.69
N LEU A 38 -39.20 12.25 8.86
CA LEU A 38 -38.41 12.06 10.08
C LEU A 38 -38.95 10.86 10.85
N ASP A 39 -38.14 9.80 10.91
CA ASP A 39 -38.40 8.59 11.67
C ASP A 39 -37.46 8.52 12.86
N VAL A 40 -38.01 8.55 14.07
CA VAL A 40 -37.22 8.57 15.31
C VAL A 40 -37.15 7.17 15.91
N GLY A 41 -35.91 6.72 16.17
CA GLY A 41 -35.64 5.48 16.89
C GLY A 41 -36.31 5.49 18.27
N LYS A 42 -36.89 4.37 18.68
CA LYS A 42 -37.71 4.31 19.91
C LYS A 42 -36.87 3.99 21.15
N THR A 43 -35.73 3.34 20.96
CA THR A 43 -34.81 2.93 22.02
C THR A 43 -33.40 3.46 21.76
N LYS A 44 -32.54 3.39 22.78
CA LYS A 44 -31.17 3.94 22.74
C LYS A 44 -30.30 3.37 21.61
N THR A 45 -30.58 2.16 21.15
CA THR A 45 -29.83 1.48 20.08
C THR A 45 -30.48 1.60 18.71
N ASP A 46 -31.70 2.15 18.64
CA ASP A 46 -32.41 2.29 17.37
C ASP A 46 -31.86 3.49 16.60
N GLU A 47 -31.56 3.26 15.32
CA GLU A 47 -31.21 4.35 14.41
C GLU A 47 -32.43 5.20 14.08
N SER A 48 -32.20 6.50 13.94
CA SER A 48 -33.17 7.47 13.40
C SER A 48 -32.82 7.79 11.95
N TYR A 49 -33.84 8.17 11.18
CA TYR A 49 -33.73 8.52 9.77
C TYR A 49 -34.42 9.85 9.50
N CYS A 50 -33.80 10.73 8.72
CA CYS A 50 -34.38 12.01 8.31
C CYS A 50 -34.14 12.25 6.83
N LYS A 51 -35.14 12.79 6.13
CA LYS A 51 -35.05 13.18 4.73
C LYS A 51 -35.42 14.65 4.60
N ILE A 52 -34.52 15.44 4.04
CA ILE A 52 -34.63 16.91 4.02
C ILE A 52 -34.38 17.38 2.58
N LYS A 53 -35.28 18.16 2.03
CA LYS A 53 -35.04 18.91 0.79
C LYS A 53 -34.33 20.20 1.15
N VAL A 54 -33.20 20.48 0.52
CA VAL A 54 -32.34 21.63 0.81
C VAL A 54 -32.12 22.42 -0.47
N GLU A 55 -32.19 23.75 -0.38
CA GLU A 55 -31.82 24.68 -1.45
C GLU A 55 -30.61 25.52 -1.02
N GLY A 56 -29.55 25.55 -1.84
CA GLY A 56 -28.37 26.36 -1.54
C GLY A 56 -27.27 26.29 -2.60
N THR A 57 -26.06 26.74 -2.25
CA THR A 57 -24.91 26.70 -3.17
C THR A 57 -24.26 25.31 -3.18
N LYS A 58 -23.31 25.06 -4.09
CA LYS A 58 -22.61 23.77 -4.15
C LYS A 58 -21.80 23.51 -2.89
N GLU A 59 -21.14 24.56 -2.39
CA GLU A 59 -20.30 24.52 -1.19
C GLU A 59 -21.11 24.14 0.06
N LEU A 60 -22.39 24.52 0.13
CA LEU A 60 -23.28 24.07 1.20
C LEU A 60 -23.44 22.54 1.17
N PHE A 61 -23.70 21.96 -0.01
CA PHE A 61 -23.89 20.50 -0.10
C PHE A 61 -22.61 19.73 0.24
N ASP A 62 -21.43 20.27 -0.11
CA ASP A 62 -20.15 19.70 0.29
C ASP A 62 -20.00 19.67 1.84
N GLU A 63 -20.39 20.75 2.52
CA GLU A 63 -20.36 20.83 4.00
C GLU A 63 -21.38 19.89 4.67
N LEU A 64 -22.58 19.74 4.08
CA LEU A 64 -23.59 18.82 4.59
C LEU A 64 -23.15 17.36 4.47
N GLU A 65 -22.43 17.00 3.42
CA GLU A 65 -21.86 15.66 3.24
C GLU A 65 -20.81 15.36 4.32
N ILE A 66 -19.98 16.35 4.71
CA ILE A 66 -19.02 16.24 5.83
C ILE A 66 -19.75 15.97 7.17
N LEU A 67 -20.93 16.58 7.35
CA LEU A 67 -21.77 16.37 8.54
C LEU A 67 -22.55 15.05 8.52
N GLY A 68 -22.43 14.25 7.46
CA GLY A 68 -23.04 12.92 7.33
C GLY A 68 -24.35 12.88 6.55
N ALA A 69 -24.68 13.92 5.79
CA ALA A 69 -25.84 13.95 4.90
C ALA A 69 -25.60 13.16 3.60
N LEU A 70 -26.57 12.33 3.22
CA LEU A 70 -26.59 11.53 2.00
C LEU A 70 -27.36 12.28 0.91
N LEU A 71 -26.68 12.87 -0.07
CA LEU A 71 -27.29 13.62 -1.18
C LEU A 71 -28.06 12.73 -2.19
N PRO A 72 -28.97 13.29 -3.03
CA PRO A 72 -29.62 12.54 -4.11
C PRO A 72 -28.58 11.94 -5.02
N ARG A 73 -28.76 10.66 -5.31
CA ARG A 73 -27.79 9.87 -6.07
C ARG A 73 -27.79 10.33 -7.52
N LYS A 74 -26.88 11.24 -7.86
CA LYS A 74 -26.56 11.56 -9.24
C LYS A 74 -25.79 10.39 -9.82
N GLU A 75 -26.22 9.92 -11.00
CA GLU A 75 -25.39 8.97 -11.74
C GLU A 75 -24.08 9.62 -12.13
N VAL A 76 -23.04 8.80 -12.16
CA VAL A 76 -21.72 9.23 -12.57
C VAL A 76 -21.76 9.83 -13.97
N LYS A 77 -21.10 10.98 -14.13
CA LYS A 77 -20.91 11.58 -15.45
C LYS A 77 -19.66 10.99 -16.09
N THR A 78 -19.76 10.71 -17.38
CA THR A 78 -18.60 10.27 -18.17
C THR A 78 -18.45 11.12 -19.42
N LYS A 79 -17.21 11.33 -19.85
CA LYS A 79 -16.88 11.92 -21.15
C LYS A 79 -15.93 10.98 -21.90
N PRO A 80 -16.04 10.91 -23.25
CA PRO A 80 -15.08 10.15 -24.03
C PRO A 80 -13.69 10.80 -23.96
N ALA A 81 -12.65 9.99 -23.81
CA ALA A 81 -11.28 10.46 -23.92
C ALA A 81 -11.00 11.01 -25.34
N PRO A 82 -10.47 12.23 -25.49
CA PRO A 82 -10.31 12.89 -26.79
C PRO A 82 -9.25 12.21 -27.69
N ALA A 83 -8.23 11.60 -27.10
CA ALA A 83 -7.16 10.88 -27.79
C ALA A 83 -6.53 9.84 -26.85
N ASP A 84 -5.68 8.96 -27.40
CA ASP A 84 -4.87 8.04 -26.59
C ASP A 84 -4.02 8.83 -25.59
N ASN A 85 -4.04 8.40 -24.33
CA ASN A 85 -3.33 8.99 -23.19
C ASN A 85 -3.77 10.41 -22.78
N VAL A 86 -4.84 10.94 -23.40
CA VAL A 86 -5.39 12.27 -23.08
C VAL A 86 -6.72 12.10 -22.35
N LEU A 87 -6.84 12.73 -21.20
CA LEU A 87 -8.05 12.72 -20.36
C LEU A 87 -8.98 13.86 -20.77
N PRO A 88 -10.31 13.72 -20.64
CA PRO A 88 -11.21 14.85 -20.79
C PRO A 88 -11.00 15.88 -19.66
N ASP A 89 -11.32 17.14 -19.93
CA ASP A 89 -11.36 18.16 -18.88
C ASP A 89 -12.34 17.76 -17.75
N ASP A 90 -11.97 18.10 -16.51
CA ASP A 90 -12.74 17.79 -15.29
C ASP A 90 -12.79 16.28 -14.95
N PHE A 91 -11.78 15.50 -15.37
CA PHE A 91 -11.67 14.09 -14.98
C PHE A 91 -11.54 13.92 -13.47
N TYR A 92 -12.10 12.83 -12.95
CA TYR A 92 -11.92 12.46 -11.54
C TYR A 92 -10.58 11.71 -11.35
N GLY A 93 -9.72 12.27 -10.49
CA GLY A 93 -8.49 11.61 -10.04
C GLY A 93 -8.76 10.67 -8.86
N THR A 94 -8.28 9.43 -8.94
CA THR A 94 -8.51 8.44 -7.88
C THR A 94 -7.63 8.66 -6.66
N THR A 95 -8.18 8.32 -5.50
CA THR A 95 -7.38 8.08 -4.27
C THR A 95 -7.01 6.60 -4.19
N ASN A 96 -6.25 6.21 -3.16
CA ASN A 96 -6.02 4.79 -2.85
C ASN A 96 -7.13 4.15 -1.99
N HIS A 97 -8.17 4.91 -1.60
CA HIS A 97 -9.26 4.43 -0.73
C HIS A 97 -10.38 3.76 -1.52
N PRO A 98 -10.95 2.63 -1.04
CA PRO A 98 -12.06 1.94 -1.70
C PRO A 98 -13.11 2.91 -2.23
N THR A 99 -13.27 2.91 -3.56
CA THR A 99 -14.12 3.88 -4.28
C THR A 99 -15.24 3.14 -4.97
N TYR A 100 -16.43 3.72 -4.94
CA TYR A 100 -17.63 3.20 -5.59
C TYR A 100 -18.20 4.26 -6.51
N VAL A 101 -18.81 3.80 -7.59
CA VAL A 101 -19.44 4.63 -8.59
C VAL A 101 -20.92 4.28 -8.69
N TYR A 102 -21.78 5.28 -8.66
CA TYR A 102 -23.22 5.11 -8.82
C TYR A 102 -23.57 5.12 -10.31
N LEU A 103 -23.93 3.94 -10.83
CA LEU A 103 -24.22 3.72 -12.24
C LEU A 103 -25.37 2.71 -12.37
N ASN A 104 -26.35 3.00 -13.24
CA ASN A 104 -27.53 2.17 -13.47
C ASN A 104 -28.31 1.87 -12.16
N GLY A 105 -28.46 2.90 -11.33
CA GLY A 105 -29.19 2.80 -10.05
C GLY A 105 -28.49 1.99 -8.94
N LYS A 106 -27.21 1.62 -9.08
CA LYS A 106 -26.46 0.83 -8.09
C LYS A 106 -25.07 1.41 -7.83
N TRP A 107 -24.57 1.20 -6.62
CA TRP A 107 -23.17 1.42 -6.28
C TRP A 107 -22.34 0.23 -6.75
N ILE A 108 -21.38 0.50 -7.63
CA ILE A 108 -20.48 -0.52 -8.18
C ILE A 108 -19.06 -0.20 -7.70
N PRO A 109 -18.34 -1.14 -7.07
CA PRO A 109 -16.97 -0.91 -6.63
C PRO A 109 -16.03 -0.76 -7.82
N VAL A 110 -15.14 0.23 -7.75
CA VAL A 110 -14.06 0.43 -8.73
C VAL A 110 -13.03 -0.69 -8.58
N ARG A 111 -12.72 -1.38 -9.67
CA ARG A 111 -11.71 -2.46 -9.66
C ARG A 111 -10.30 -1.91 -9.86
N ASN A 112 -9.31 -2.64 -9.34
CA ASN A 112 -7.88 -2.35 -9.47
C ASN A 112 -7.47 -0.95 -8.99
N LEU A 113 -8.10 -0.51 -7.91
CA LEU A 113 -7.91 0.85 -7.42
C LEU A 113 -6.45 1.12 -7.05
N GLU A 114 -5.98 2.29 -7.47
CA GLU A 114 -4.66 2.86 -7.24
C GLU A 114 -4.82 4.39 -7.21
N MET A 115 -3.99 5.11 -6.47
CA MET A 115 -4.00 6.59 -6.50
C MET A 115 -3.47 7.11 -7.85
N ASP A 116 -3.66 8.41 -8.10
CA ASP A 116 -3.12 9.12 -9.28
C ASP A 116 -3.52 8.49 -10.63
N CYS A 117 -4.69 7.85 -10.67
CA CYS A 117 -5.28 7.24 -11.86
C CYS A 117 -6.64 7.88 -12.17
N VAL A 118 -7.34 7.35 -13.17
CA VAL A 118 -8.71 7.73 -13.51
C VAL A 118 -9.64 6.53 -13.47
N ILE A 119 -10.95 6.78 -13.37
CA ILE A 119 -11.96 5.74 -13.49
C ILE A 119 -12.49 5.72 -14.92
N VAL A 120 -12.45 4.56 -15.57
CA VAL A 120 -13.08 4.32 -16.87
C VAL A 120 -14.23 3.34 -16.71
N ILE A 121 -15.36 3.64 -17.32
CA ILE A 121 -16.49 2.71 -17.42
C ILE A 121 -16.29 1.85 -18.65
N ASP A 122 -16.09 0.55 -18.46
CA ASP A 122 -15.94 -0.41 -19.56
C ASP A 122 -17.25 -0.63 -20.35
N ASP A 123 -17.17 -1.36 -21.46
CA ASP A 123 -18.33 -1.67 -22.30
C ASP A 123 -19.42 -2.47 -21.57
N ASN A 124 -19.06 -3.17 -20.49
CA ASN A 124 -19.97 -3.94 -19.64
C ASN A 124 -20.51 -3.11 -18.45
N ASN A 125 -20.28 -1.79 -18.44
CA ASN A 125 -20.65 -0.87 -17.36
C ASN A 125 -19.98 -1.18 -16.00
N ASN A 126 -18.76 -1.71 -16.01
CA ASN A 126 -17.93 -1.83 -14.81
C ASN A 126 -16.97 -0.63 -14.70
N PRO A 127 -16.89 0.03 -13.53
CA PRO A 127 -15.87 1.02 -13.26
C PRO A 127 -14.51 0.34 -12.99
N ILE A 128 -13.50 0.75 -13.74
CA ILE A 128 -12.13 0.22 -13.68
C ILE A 128 -11.17 1.39 -13.49
N CYS A 129 -10.27 1.27 -12.51
CA CYS A 129 -9.15 2.18 -12.35
C CYS A 129 -8.15 1.97 -13.48
N LYS A 130 -7.76 3.06 -14.15
CA LYS A 130 -6.88 3.03 -15.31
C LYS A 130 -5.89 4.17 -15.22
N ARG A 131 -4.60 3.86 -15.37
CA ARG A 131 -3.54 4.86 -15.49
C ARG A 131 -3.73 5.67 -16.77
N GLN A 132 -3.40 6.95 -16.73
CA GLN A 132 -3.53 7.85 -17.88
C GLN A 132 -2.86 7.30 -19.15
N GLY A 133 -1.64 6.76 -19.03
CA GLY A 133 -0.90 6.20 -20.18
C GLY A 133 -1.49 4.92 -20.80
N LEU A 134 -2.59 4.39 -20.26
CA LEU A 134 -3.33 3.28 -20.85
C LEU A 134 -4.68 3.71 -21.47
N VAL A 135 -5.12 4.94 -21.21
CA VAL A 135 -6.40 5.45 -21.71
C VAL A 135 -6.39 5.50 -23.23
N LYS A 136 -7.45 5.00 -23.85
CA LYS A 136 -7.64 4.98 -25.29
C LYS A 136 -8.67 6.01 -25.71
N LYS A 137 -8.50 6.56 -26.91
CA LYS A 137 -9.49 7.47 -27.50
C LYS A 137 -10.88 6.83 -27.44
N GLY A 138 -11.85 7.57 -26.91
CA GLY A 138 -13.24 7.11 -26.77
C GLY A 138 -13.55 6.39 -25.46
N ASP A 139 -12.56 6.05 -24.63
CA ASP A 139 -12.80 5.50 -23.29
C ASP A 139 -13.75 6.42 -22.49
N ARG A 140 -14.76 5.85 -21.84
CA ARG A 140 -15.72 6.59 -21.01
C ARG A 140 -15.10 6.93 -19.66
N VAL A 141 -14.38 8.04 -19.59
CA VAL A 141 -13.70 8.51 -18.37
C VAL A 141 -14.70 9.24 -17.47
N VAL A 142 -14.69 8.93 -16.18
CA VAL A 142 -15.49 9.60 -15.16
C VAL A 142 -15.04 11.05 -14.98
N VAL A 143 -16.00 11.98 -14.91
CA VAL A 143 -15.77 13.42 -14.74
C VAL A 143 -16.60 14.00 -13.60
N GLY A 144 -16.07 15.02 -12.94
CA GLY A 144 -16.66 15.64 -11.74
C GLY A 144 -16.67 14.70 -10.53
N SER A 145 -17.45 15.07 -9.51
CA SER A 145 -17.58 14.32 -8.25
C SER A 145 -18.94 13.63 -8.08
N ASP A 146 -19.89 13.85 -9.00
CA ASP A 146 -21.24 13.29 -8.92
C ASP A 146 -21.20 11.76 -9.01
N GLY A 147 -21.92 11.07 -8.11
CA GLY A 147 -22.05 9.63 -8.14
C GLY A 147 -20.78 8.87 -7.75
N ILE A 148 -19.90 9.49 -6.97
CA ILE A 148 -18.68 8.87 -6.44
C ILE A 148 -18.77 8.79 -4.92
N ARG A 149 -18.41 7.64 -4.36
CA ARG A 149 -18.32 7.44 -2.91
C ARG A 149 -16.96 6.86 -2.57
N VAL A 150 -16.23 7.53 -1.69
CA VAL A 150 -14.91 7.08 -1.20
C VAL A 150 -15.05 6.65 0.25
N GLU A 151 -14.70 5.40 0.54
CA GLU A 151 -14.67 4.86 1.90
C GLU A 151 -13.25 4.99 2.45
N ALA A 152 -12.97 6.13 3.11
CA ALA A 152 -11.71 6.32 3.82
C ALA A 152 -11.68 5.47 5.11
N PRO A 153 -10.49 5.00 5.55
CA PRO A 153 -10.34 4.31 6.84
C PRO A 153 -10.87 5.17 8.00
N GLU A 154 -11.56 4.54 8.95
CA GLU A 154 -12.01 5.23 10.16
C GLU A 154 -10.79 5.77 10.93
N ARG A 155 -10.78 7.07 11.21
CA ARG A 155 -9.76 7.65 12.10
C ARG A 155 -9.98 7.12 13.53
N PRO A 156 -8.91 6.80 14.28
CA PRO A 156 -9.03 6.47 15.69
C PRO A 156 -9.78 7.59 16.43
N ARG A 157 -10.77 7.22 17.25
CA ARG A 157 -11.61 8.16 18.00
C ARG A 157 -11.00 8.55 19.36
N GLU A 158 -9.74 8.18 19.62
CA GLU A 158 -9.10 8.58 20.86
C GLU A 158 -8.79 10.08 20.81
N PRO A 159 -9.16 10.86 21.84
CA PRO A 159 -8.84 12.28 21.88
C PRO A 159 -7.32 12.44 21.95
N GLU A 160 -6.74 13.15 20.96
CA GLU A 160 -5.39 13.67 21.10
C GLU A 160 -5.38 14.63 22.29
N ASP A 161 -4.61 14.30 23.33
CA ASP A 161 -4.45 15.16 24.51
C ASP A 161 -3.94 16.55 24.09
N ILE A 162 -4.49 17.60 24.69
CA ILE A 162 -4.19 19.02 24.34
C ILE A 162 -2.69 19.36 24.51
N PHE A 163 -1.96 18.57 25.30
CA PHE A 163 -0.52 18.70 25.48
C PHE A 163 0.14 17.33 25.71
N GLY A 164 1.26 17.09 25.02
CA GLY A 164 2.02 15.85 25.11
C GLY A 164 3.31 15.93 24.30
N PHE A 165 4.28 15.08 24.65
CA PHE A 165 5.55 14.95 23.96
C PHE A 165 5.53 13.68 23.09
N MET A 166 6.26 13.66 21.97
CA MET A 166 6.36 12.52 21.03
C MET A 166 5.09 12.16 20.23
N PHE A 167 4.20 13.13 19.98
CA PHE A 167 3.06 12.94 19.05
C PHE A 167 3.47 12.71 17.59
N SER A 168 4.72 13.04 17.19
CA SER A 168 5.17 12.85 15.81
C SER A 168 5.05 11.39 15.38
N ASP A 169 4.37 11.10 14.26
CA ASP A 169 4.24 9.74 13.72
C ASP A 169 5.59 9.10 13.40
N ILE A 170 6.57 9.90 12.95
CA ILE A 170 7.92 9.46 12.61
C ILE A 170 8.92 10.05 13.60
N SER A 171 9.60 9.19 14.35
CA SER A 171 10.76 9.56 15.15
C SER A 171 11.66 8.35 15.40
N ALA A 172 12.98 8.58 15.40
CA ALA A 172 14.00 7.60 15.78
C ALA A 172 14.05 7.34 17.29
N GLU A 173 13.40 8.18 18.10
CA GLU A 173 13.40 8.11 19.57
C GLU A 173 12.26 7.26 20.13
N LYS A 174 11.42 6.69 19.26
CA LYS A 174 10.34 5.80 19.71
C LYS A 174 10.89 4.41 20.07
N PRO A 175 10.24 3.67 21.00
CA PRO A 175 10.70 2.35 21.44
C PRO A 175 10.58 1.29 20.34
N VAL A 176 11.62 1.15 19.51
CA VAL A 176 11.63 0.21 18.37
C VAL A 176 11.33 -1.24 18.80
N ASN A 177 11.79 -1.66 19.98
CA ASN A 177 11.60 -3.03 20.46
C ASN A 177 10.12 -3.41 20.67
N SER A 178 9.27 -2.48 21.13
CA SER A 178 7.83 -2.77 21.27
C SER A 178 7.19 -2.92 19.89
N TYR A 179 7.53 -2.06 18.93
CA TYR A 179 7.05 -2.18 17.56
C TYR A 179 7.49 -3.46 16.87
N ILE A 180 8.70 -3.96 17.14
CA ILE A 180 9.16 -5.25 16.61
C ILE A 180 8.25 -6.39 17.08
N ARG A 181 7.88 -6.39 18.37
CA ARG A 181 6.98 -7.40 18.94
C ARG A 181 5.58 -7.31 18.35
N ASP A 182 5.03 -6.10 18.24
CA ASP A 182 3.71 -5.88 17.65
C ASP A 182 3.68 -6.30 16.17
N LEU A 183 4.74 -5.97 15.43
CA LEU A 183 4.93 -6.38 14.04
C LEU A 183 5.01 -7.91 13.91
N ALA A 184 5.76 -8.58 14.80
CA ALA A 184 5.88 -10.04 14.82
C ALA A 184 4.52 -10.72 15.05
N LEU A 185 3.75 -10.23 16.02
CA LEU A 185 2.39 -10.73 16.31
C LEU A 185 1.45 -10.53 15.13
N GLU A 186 1.47 -9.35 14.51
CA GLU A 186 0.65 -9.05 13.33
C GLU A 186 1.04 -9.93 12.14
N MET A 187 2.33 -10.09 11.85
CA MET A 187 2.81 -10.97 10.79
C MET A 187 2.39 -12.42 11.03
N LYS A 188 2.46 -12.91 12.27
CA LYS A 188 1.98 -14.25 12.64
C LYS A 188 0.49 -14.40 12.38
N LYS A 189 -0.31 -13.46 12.88
CA LYS A 189 -1.76 -13.44 12.65
C LYS A 189 -2.08 -13.48 11.16
N MET A 190 -1.41 -12.66 10.36
CA MET A 190 -1.59 -12.62 8.90
C MET A 190 -1.26 -13.96 8.25
N ARG A 191 -0.14 -14.58 8.62
CA ARG A 191 0.24 -15.90 8.11
C ARG A 191 -0.77 -16.98 8.49
N ASP A 192 -1.21 -17.00 9.75
CA ASP A 192 -2.18 -17.97 10.26
C ASP A 192 -3.56 -17.78 9.59
N ASP A 193 -3.94 -16.54 9.27
CA ASP A 193 -5.11 -16.18 8.46
C ASP A 193 -4.93 -16.45 6.94
N LYS A 194 -3.76 -16.96 6.50
CA LYS A 194 -3.39 -17.17 5.09
C LYS A 194 -3.43 -15.89 4.23
N LYS A 195 -3.17 -14.74 4.85
CA LYS A 195 -3.04 -13.45 4.18
C LYS A 195 -1.65 -13.29 3.57
N ALA A 196 -1.54 -12.46 2.54
CA ALA A 196 -0.31 -12.32 1.77
C ALA A 196 0.51 -11.10 2.22
N ILE A 197 1.79 -11.34 2.51
CA ILE A 197 2.75 -10.33 2.93
C ILE A 197 3.78 -10.10 1.81
N ALA A 198 3.82 -8.89 1.29
CA ALA A 198 4.85 -8.44 0.35
C ALA A 198 6.03 -7.80 1.09
N HIS A 199 7.22 -7.98 0.53
CA HIS A 199 8.42 -7.33 1.04
C HIS A 199 9.14 -6.58 -0.08
N VAL A 200 9.43 -5.31 0.15
CA VAL A 200 10.26 -4.48 -0.73
C VAL A 200 11.66 -4.42 -0.15
N VAL A 201 12.64 -4.96 -0.87
CA VAL A 201 13.98 -5.21 -0.31
C VAL A 201 15.02 -4.38 -1.04
N GLY A 202 15.67 -3.46 -0.32
CA GLY A 202 16.77 -2.65 -0.81
C GLY A 202 18.14 -3.30 -0.64
N THR A 203 19.13 -2.78 -1.37
CA THR A 203 20.51 -3.31 -1.41
C THR A 203 21.19 -3.34 -0.05
N ALA A 204 20.82 -2.43 0.86
CA ALA A 204 21.41 -2.37 2.21
C ALA A 204 21.24 -3.69 2.98
N ILE A 205 20.16 -4.44 2.73
CA ILE A 205 19.90 -5.73 3.39
C ILE A 205 21.00 -6.76 3.10
N ALA A 206 21.57 -6.76 1.89
CA ALA A 206 22.70 -7.62 1.56
C ALA A 206 23.99 -7.14 2.25
N HIS A 207 24.21 -5.82 2.33
CA HIS A 207 25.42 -5.23 2.92
C HIS A 207 25.50 -5.40 4.44
N THR A 208 24.37 -5.29 5.13
CA THR A 208 24.30 -5.41 6.60
C THR A 208 24.27 -6.85 7.09
N GLY A 209 24.12 -7.83 6.19
CA GLY A 209 23.99 -9.25 6.54
C GLY A 209 22.56 -9.67 6.93
N ALA A 210 21.59 -8.75 6.91
CA ALA A 210 20.20 -9.05 7.24
C ALA A 210 19.50 -9.91 6.18
N ASP A 211 20.08 -10.09 5.00
CA ASP A 211 19.65 -11.04 3.99
C ASP A 211 19.53 -12.48 4.53
N GLU A 212 20.37 -12.87 5.51
CA GLU A 212 20.27 -14.19 6.16
C GLU A 212 18.99 -14.33 7.00
N ALA A 213 18.62 -13.27 7.72
CA ALA A 213 17.36 -13.19 8.47
C ALA A 213 16.16 -13.12 7.52
N PHE A 214 16.29 -12.38 6.40
CA PHE A 214 15.23 -12.33 5.39
C PHE A 214 14.99 -13.70 4.72
N ALA A 215 16.05 -14.42 4.39
CA ALA A 215 15.97 -15.78 3.87
C ALA A 215 15.27 -16.73 4.85
N GLU A 216 15.45 -16.53 6.16
CA GLU A 216 14.72 -17.27 7.19
C GLU A 216 13.22 -16.95 7.20
N LEU A 217 12.82 -15.68 7.04
CA LEU A 217 11.40 -15.33 6.91
C LEU A 217 10.73 -16.03 5.72
N ILE A 218 11.45 -16.15 4.60
CA ILE A 218 10.96 -16.89 3.42
C ILE A 218 10.74 -18.36 3.78
N ARG A 219 11.74 -19.02 4.40
CA ARG A 219 11.62 -20.42 4.83
C ARG A 219 10.49 -20.66 5.82
N MET A 220 10.22 -19.68 6.69
CA MET A 220 9.15 -19.72 7.68
C MET A 220 7.76 -19.39 7.09
N GLY A 221 7.65 -19.08 5.80
CA GLY A 221 6.38 -18.82 5.12
C GLY A 221 5.78 -17.43 5.34
N TYR A 222 6.58 -16.46 5.79
CA TYR A 222 6.13 -15.07 6.05
C TYR A 222 6.26 -14.15 4.84
N VAL A 223 6.68 -14.65 3.68
CA VAL A 223 6.93 -13.86 2.47
C VAL A 223 6.19 -14.48 1.30
N GLN A 224 5.24 -13.75 0.72
CA GLN A 224 4.44 -14.21 -0.43
C GLN A 224 4.87 -13.57 -1.75
N VAL A 225 5.54 -12.42 -1.72
CA VAL A 225 6.17 -11.80 -2.89
C VAL A 225 7.31 -10.89 -2.49
N VAL A 226 8.37 -10.85 -3.30
CA VAL A 226 9.51 -9.93 -3.11
C VAL A 226 9.59 -8.93 -4.26
N PHE A 227 9.62 -7.64 -3.92
CA PHE A 227 9.91 -6.57 -4.87
C PHE A 227 11.31 -6.03 -4.61
N THR A 228 12.15 -5.97 -5.64
CA THR A 228 13.52 -5.49 -5.49
C THR A 228 14.08 -4.91 -6.79
N GLY A 229 15.34 -4.50 -6.77
CA GLY A 229 16.09 -4.07 -7.95
C GLY A 229 17.32 -4.93 -8.19
N ASN A 230 17.93 -4.75 -9.36
CA ASN A 230 19.11 -5.52 -9.79
C ASN A 230 20.25 -5.46 -8.77
N GLY A 231 20.44 -4.32 -8.12
CA GLY A 231 21.46 -4.12 -7.10
C GLY A 231 21.40 -5.15 -5.98
N PHE A 232 20.25 -5.29 -5.30
CA PHE A 232 20.10 -6.25 -4.21
C PHE A 232 20.25 -7.70 -4.70
N ALA A 233 19.55 -8.07 -5.78
CA ALA A 233 19.60 -9.43 -6.31
C ALA A 233 21.02 -9.84 -6.71
N THR A 234 21.79 -8.94 -7.32
CA THR A 234 23.19 -9.18 -7.68
C THR A 234 24.05 -9.40 -6.44
N MET A 235 23.86 -8.60 -5.40
CA MET A 235 24.66 -8.67 -4.16
C MET A 235 24.38 -9.92 -3.35
N ASP A 236 23.11 -10.33 -3.27
CA ASP A 236 22.72 -11.60 -2.67
C ASP A 236 23.46 -12.76 -3.36
N ILE A 237 23.45 -12.79 -4.69
CA ILE A 237 24.14 -13.82 -5.50
C ILE A 237 25.67 -13.73 -5.33
N GLU A 238 26.25 -12.53 -5.40
CA GLU A 238 27.69 -12.31 -5.17
C GLU A 238 28.12 -12.90 -3.83
N LYS A 239 27.32 -12.68 -2.78
CA LYS A 239 27.61 -13.17 -1.43
C LYS A 239 27.66 -14.69 -1.36
N GLN A 240 26.84 -15.39 -2.15
CA GLN A 240 26.84 -16.86 -2.19
C GLN A 240 28.01 -17.43 -2.99
N LEU A 241 28.40 -16.76 -4.08
CA LEU A 241 29.48 -17.24 -4.95
C LEU A 241 30.87 -16.91 -4.39
N TYR A 242 31.01 -15.75 -3.75
CA TYR A 242 32.31 -15.17 -3.41
C TYR A 242 32.43 -14.74 -1.94
N GLY A 243 31.37 -14.79 -1.15
CA GLY A 243 31.39 -14.37 0.26
C GLY A 243 31.47 -12.85 0.44
N THR A 244 31.20 -12.07 -0.62
CA THR A 244 31.34 -10.61 -0.62
C THR A 244 30.10 -9.89 -1.13
N THR A 245 29.99 -8.61 -0.78
CA THR A 245 29.07 -7.66 -1.42
C THR A 245 29.84 -6.42 -1.87
N LEU A 246 29.89 -6.12 -3.18
CA LEU A 246 30.84 -5.16 -3.78
C LEU A 246 32.30 -5.38 -3.36
N GLY A 247 32.68 -6.64 -3.17
CA GLY A 247 34.03 -6.98 -2.70
C GLY A 247 34.29 -6.72 -1.22
N MET A 248 33.30 -6.26 -0.45
CA MET A 248 33.37 -6.23 1.01
C MET A 248 33.13 -7.65 1.56
N ASP A 249 34.08 -8.17 2.33
CA ASP A 249 33.99 -9.49 2.95
C ASP A 249 32.89 -9.52 4.02
N LYS A 250 31.99 -10.50 3.92
CA LYS A 250 30.81 -10.58 4.80
C LYS A 250 31.13 -10.81 6.27
N LYS A 251 32.29 -11.41 6.58
CA LYS A 251 32.66 -11.77 7.96
C LYS A 251 33.39 -10.64 8.67
N THR A 252 34.22 -9.91 7.93
CA THR A 252 35.16 -8.92 8.50
C THR A 252 34.77 -7.48 8.18
N GLY A 253 33.85 -7.25 7.23
CA GLY A 253 33.47 -5.92 6.75
C GLY A 253 34.58 -5.20 5.98
N ARG A 254 35.69 -5.89 5.67
CA ARG A 254 36.83 -5.29 4.96
C ARG A 254 36.67 -5.43 3.44
N VAL A 255 37.03 -4.38 2.71
CA VAL A 255 37.06 -4.42 1.24
C VAL A 255 38.28 -5.23 0.78
N LEU A 256 38.03 -6.34 0.09
CA LEU A 256 39.07 -7.22 -0.44
C LEU A 256 39.76 -6.58 -1.67
N LYS A 257 41.06 -6.82 -1.81
CA LYS A 257 41.83 -6.37 -2.97
C LYS A 257 41.24 -6.98 -4.25
N ARG A 258 40.87 -6.12 -5.21
CA ARG A 258 40.17 -6.50 -6.47
C ARG A 258 38.74 -7.06 -6.30
N GLY A 259 38.15 -6.94 -5.11
CA GLY A 259 36.77 -7.39 -4.85
C GLY A 259 35.71 -6.64 -5.68
N TYR A 260 36.03 -5.45 -6.21
CA TYR A 260 35.14 -4.70 -7.10
C TYR A 260 34.68 -5.51 -8.33
N LYS A 261 35.39 -6.57 -8.72
CA LYS A 261 35.01 -7.40 -9.88
C LYS A 261 33.95 -8.45 -9.52
N ASN A 262 33.78 -8.81 -8.25
CA ASN A 262 32.99 -9.97 -7.85
C ASN A 262 31.53 -9.89 -8.32
N HIS A 263 30.87 -8.74 -8.17
CA HIS A 263 29.50 -8.53 -8.65
C HIS A 263 29.39 -8.70 -10.18
N LEU A 264 30.35 -8.21 -10.96
CA LEU A 264 30.37 -8.39 -12.42
C LEU A 264 30.53 -9.86 -12.82
N VAL A 265 31.35 -10.62 -12.08
CA VAL A 265 31.46 -12.07 -12.31
C VAL A 265 30.17 -12.78 -11.93
N ALA A 266 29.54 -12.40 -10.81
CA ALA A 266 28.26 -12.95 -10.39
C ALA A 266 27.18 -12.77 -11.48
N ILE A 267 27.04 -11.55 -12.02
CA ILE A 267 26.14 -11.26 -13.15
C ILE A 267 26.44 -12.20 -14.34
N ASN A 268 27.71 -12.32 -14.71
CA ASN A 268 28.13 -13.16 -15.83
C ASN A 268 27.84 -14.66 -15.59
N GLU A 269 27.97 -15.16 -14.36
CA GLU A 269 27.59 -16.55 -14.04
C GLU A 269 26.08 -16.78 -14.18
N ILE A 270 25.24 -15.80 -13.85
CA ILE A 270 23.79 -15.93 -14.06
C ILE A 270 23.43 -15.88 -15.54
N TRP A 271 24.09 -15.03 -16.33
CA TRP A 271 23.96 -15.06 -17.78
C TRP A 271 24.35 -16.41 -18.40
N LYS A 272 25.43 -17.04 -17.94
CA LYS A 272 25.79 -18.41 -18.36
C LYS A 272 24.72 -19.44 -17.98
N ALA A 273 24.06 -19.25 -16.83
CA ALA A 273 22.98 -20.13 -16.38
C ALA A 273 21.67 -19.91 -17.16
N GLY A 274 21.44 -18.69 -17.63
CA GLY A 274 20.27 -18.22 -18.38
C GLY A 274 19.22 -17.51 -17.52
N SER A 275 19.17 -17.80 -16.22
CA SER A 275 18.31 -17.15 -15.23
C SER A 275 18.77 -17.50 -13.81
N ILE A 276 18.30 -16.75 -12.82
CA ILE A 276 18.48 -17.08 -11.39
C ILE A 276 17.89 -18.47 -11.09
N LYS A 277 16.68 -18.75 -11.59
CA LYS A 277 16.02 -20.05 -11.42
C LYS A 277 16.89 -21.20 -11.95
N ASN A 278 17.42 -21.07 -13.15
CA ASN A 278 18.30 -22.08 -13.74
C ASN A 278 19.61 -22.23 -12.94
N ALA A 279 20.15 -21.14 -12.40
CA ALA A 279 21.36 -21.19 -11.58
C ALA A 279 21.13 -21.96 -10.27
N VAL A 280 19.96 -21.83 -9.66
CA VAL A 280 19.55 -22.61 -8.48
C VAL A 280 19.33 -24.09 -8.83
N GLU A 281 18.63 -24.38 -9.93
CA GLU A 281 18.36 -25.75 -10.38
C GLU A 281 19.64 -26.50 -10.76
N LYS A 282 20.61 -25.81 -11.37
CA LYS A 282 21.95 -26.36 -11.68
C LYS A 282 22.87 -26.46 -10.45
N GLY A 283 22.46 -25.96 -9.29
CA GLY A 283 23.26 -25.97 -8.06
C GLY A 283 24.44 -25.00 -8.05
N ILE A 284 24.43 -23.98 -8.92
CA ILE A 284 25.42 -22.90 -8.95
C ILE A 284 25.20 -22.00 -7.74
N ILE A 285 23.96 -21.62 -7.48
CA ILE A 285 23.54 -20.92 -6.25
C ILE A 285 22.97 -21.95 -5.28
N LYS A 286 23.42 -21.92 -4.02
CA LYS A 286 23.05 -22.91 -2.98
C LYS A 286 22.47 -22.30 -1.70
N GLY A 287 22.25 -20.99 -1.68
CA GLY A 287 21.75 -20.27 -0.51
C GLY A 287 21.42 -18.82 -0.87
N GLY A 288 21.08 -18.00 0.12
CA GLY A 288 20.70 -16.59 -0.09
C GLY A 288 19.21 -16.40 -0.38
N VAL A 289 18.80 -15.15 -0.45
CA VAL A 289 17.40 -14.74 -0.59
C VAL A 289 16.82 -15.21 -1.93
N MET A 290 17.55 -14.99 -3.03
CA MET A 290 17.06 -15.38 -4.36
C MET A 290 16.94 -16.90 -4.50
N TYR A 291 17.80 -17.66 -3.83
CA TYR A 291 17.70 -19.12 -3.76
C TYR A 291 16.44 -19.56 -3.00
N GLU A 292 16.18 -18.96 -1.83
CA GLU A 292 15.00 -19.30 -1.04
C GLU A 292 13.70 -18.92 -1.77
N CYS A 293 13.69 -17.81 -2.52
CA CYS A 293 12.54 -17.49 -3.37
C CYS A 293 12.26 -18.59 -4.39
N VAL A 294 13.30 -19.08 -5.08
CA VAL A 294 13.15 -20.16 -6.06
C VAL A 294 12.73 -21.48 -5.41
N LYS A 295 13.35 -21.86 -4.28
CA LYS A 295 13.05 -23.14 -3.60
C LYS A 295 11.66 -23.19 -2.99
N ASN A 296 11.18 -22.06 -2.46
CA ASN A 296 9.88 -21.97 -1.81
C ASN A 296 8.77 -21.46 -2.75
N ASN A 297 9.05 -21.32 -4.04
CA ASN A 297 8.13 -20.79 -5.06
C ASN A 297 7.55 -19.41 -4.70
N VAL A 298 8.36 -18.55 -4.06
CA VAL A 298 8.00 -17.16 -3.79
C VAL A 298 8.30 -16.33 -5.03
N PRO A 299 7.29 -15.71 -5.66
CA PRO A 299 7.50 -14.84 -6.80
C PRO A 299 8.34 -13.61 -6.40
N TYR A 300 9.17 -13.15 -7.33
CA TYR A 300 9.94 -11.94 -7.17
C TYR A 300 9.90 -11.10 -8.45
N VAL A 301 9.94 -9.78 -8.29
CA VAL A 301 10.05 -8.83 -9.40
C VAL A 301 11.31 -8.00 -9.19
N ILE A 302 12.22 -8.07 -10.16
CA ILE A 302 13.47 -7.29 -10.18
C ILE A 302 13.26 -6.13 -11.16
N ALA A 303 12.87 -4.98 -10.64
CA ALA A 303 12.67 -3.78 -11.44
C ALA A 303 14.01 -3.08 -11.70
N GLY A 304 14.33 -2.87 -12.97
CA GLY A 304 15.56 -2.24 -13.41
C GLY A 304 15.65 -0.75 -13.07
N SER A 305 16.88 -0.25 -13.05
CA SER A 305 17.23 1.14 -12.79
C SER A 305 18.35 1.61 -13.71
N ILE A 306 18.45 2.92 -13.93
CA ILE A 306 19.49 3.54 -14.74
C ILE A 306 20.92 3.34 -14.21
N ARG A 307 21.07 2.81 -12.98
CA ARG A 307 22.37 2.53 -12.34
C ARG A 307 22.77 1.04 -12.42
N ASP A 308 22.01 0.21 -13.13
CA ASP A 308 22.23 -1.23 -13.09
C ASP A 308 23.48 -1.65 -13.86
N ASP A 309 24.36 -2.41 -13.20
CA ASP A 309 25.46 -3.13 -13.83
C ASP A 309 24.93 -4.46 -14.41
N GLY A 310 25.27 -4.79 -15.67
CA GLY A 310 24.78 -5.99 -16.35
C GLY A 310 23.61 -5.68 -17.28
N PRO A 311 22.34 -5.75 -16.81
CA PRO A 311 21.84 -6.31 -15.53
C PRO A 311 21.80 -7.85 -15.52
N LEU A 312 21.27 -8.45 -14.45
CA LEU A 312 20.87 -9.87 -14.43
C LEU A 312 19.80 -10.15 -15.52
N PRO A 313 19.76 -11.37 -16.10
CA PRO A 313 18.77 -11.71 -17.13
C PRO A 313 17.32 -11.66 -16.64
N ASP A 314 17.08 -11.84 -15.35
CA ASP A 314 15.76 -11.76 -14.72
C ASP A 314 15.29 -10.31 -14.45
N THR A 315 16.16 -9.30 -14.65
CA THR A 315 15.83 -7.90 -14.43
C THR A 315 14.94 -7.35 -15.54
N ILE A 316 13.79 -6.79 -15.16
CA ILE A 316 12.87 -6.11 -16.08
C ILE A 316 13.38 -4.69 -16.31
N THR A 317 13.99 -4.44 -17.47
CA THR A 317 14.62 -3.15 -17.81
C THR A 317 13.61 -2.08 -18.22
N ASP A 318 12.46 -2.46 -18.75
CA ASP A 318 11.38 -1.53 -19.05
C ASP A 318 10.62 -1.21 -17.75
N VAL A 319 10.73 0.03 -17.29
CA VAL A 319 10.15 0.47 -16.01
C VAL A 319 8.63 0.40 -15.99
N MET A 320 7.96 0.55 -17.14
CA MET A 320 6.50 0.46 -17.20
C MET A 320 6.05 -1.00 -17.13
N VAL A 321 6.75 -1.90 -17.83
CA VAL A 321 6.54 -3.35 -17.71
C VAL A 321 6.83 -3.83 -16.29
N ALA A 322 7.88 -3.32 -15.64
CA ALA A 322 8.22 -3.66 -14.26
C ALA A 322 7.11 -3.27 -13.30
N GLN A 323 6.57 -2.04 -13.39
CA GLN A 323 5.44 -1.66 -12.55
C GLN A 323 4.20 -2.52 -12.83
N ASP A 324 3.93 -2.87 -14.09
CA ASP A 324 2.77 -3.69 -14.45
C ASP A 324 2.88 -5.11 -13.92
N GLU A 325 4.10 -5.67 -13.88
CA GLU A 325 4.37 -6.94 -13.23
C GLU A 325 4.16 -6.83 -11.71
N MET A 326 4.63 -5.76 -11.06
CA MET A 326 4.43 -5.54 -9.62
C MET A 326 2.93 -5.46 -9.26
N ARG A 327 2.13 -4.76 -10.07
CA ARG A 327 0.67 -4.61 -9.85
C ARG A 327 -0.09 -5.93 -9.80
N LYS A 328 0.35 -6.96 -10.54
CA LYS A 328 -0.29 -8.29 -10.54
C LYS A 328 -0.33 -8.92 -9.15
N TYR A 329 0.69 -8.66 -8.35
CA TYR A 329 0.80 -9.18 -6.99
C TYR A 329 0.14 -8.23 -5.98
N ILE A 330 0.34 -6.92 -6.13
CA ILE A 330 -0.15 -5.90 -5.17
C ILE A 330 -1.67 -5.95 -4.94
N GLN A 331 -2.46 -6.32 -5.95
CA GLN A 331 -3.92 -6.41 -5.78
C GLN A 331 -4.36 -7.48 -4.76
N ASN A 332 -3.49 -8.46 -4.45
CA ASN A 332 -3.80 -9.60 -3.59
C ASN A 332 -3.00 -9.63 -2.27
N ILE A 333 -2.29 -8.56 -1.92
CA ILE A 333 -1.54 -8.49 -0.65
C ILE A 333 -2.32 -7.77 0.44
N ASP A 334 -2.09 -8.15 1.68
CA ASP A 334 -2.74 -7.59 2.88
C ASP A 334 -1.76 -6.73 3.70
N MET A 335 -0.47 -7.02 3.57
CA MET A 335 0.61 -6.29 4.23
C MET A 335 1.79 -6.08 3.28
N CYS A 336 2.45 -4.93 3.40
CA CYS A 336 3.69 -4.62 2.68
C CYS A 336 4.74 -4.06 3.65
N ILE A 337 5.92 -4.68 3.69
CA ILE A 337 7.04 -4.21 4.51
C ILE A 337 8.19 -3.76 3.60
N ILE A 338 8.64 -2.53 3.78
CA ILE A 338 9.66 -1.89 2.94
C ILE A 338 10.93 -1.72 3.77
N TYR A 339 12.05 -2.26 3.28
CA TYR A 339 13.36 -2.16 3.95
C TYR A 339 14.38 -1.43 3.09
N ALA A 340 14.89 -0.30 3.58
CA ALA A 340 16.03 0.43 3.00
C ALA A 340 15.95 0.64 1.48
N SER A 341 14.75 0.93 0.95
CA SER A 341 14.56 1.12 -0.48
C SER A 341 13.61 2.29 -0.74
N MET A 342 14.19 3.47 -0.96
CA MET A 342 13.41 4.67 -1.27
C MET A 342 12.70 4.55 -2.61
N LEU A 343 13.41 4.21 -3.69
CA LEU A 343 12.84 4.20 -5.04
C LEU A 343 11.74 3.13 -5.18
N HIS A 344 12.05 1.87 -4.88
CA HIS A 344 11.07 0.80 -4.99
C HIS A 344 9.99 0.90 -3.92
N GLY A 345 10.32 1.36 -2.72
CA GLY A 345 9.34 1.58 -1.66
C GLY A 345 8.29 2.60 -2.07
N ILE A 346 8.71 3.74 -2.63
CA ILE A 346 7.80 4.78 -3.10
C ILE A 346 6.96 4.28 -4.29
N ALA A 347 7.59 3.57 -5.23
CA ALA A 347 6.87 3.01 -6.37
C ALA A 347 5.78 2.03 -5.91
N VAL A 348 6.09 1.15 -4.95
CA VAL A 348 5.11 0.22 -4.37
C VAL A 348 4.03 0.99 -3.62
N GLY A 349 4.38 1.94 -2.76
CA GLY A 349 3.43 2.77 -2.02
C GLY A 349 2.38 3.44 -2.92
N ASN A 350 2.80 4.00 -4.05
CA ASN A 350 1.88 4.57 -5.05
C ASN A 350 0.89 3.54 -5.61
N MET A 351 1.30 2.28 -5.72
CA MET A 351 0.47 1.18 -6.24
C MET A 351 -0.44 0.53 -5.18
N LEU A 352 -0.21 0.79 -3.89
CA LEU A 352 -0.92 0.14 -2.79
C LEU A 352 -2.31 0.73 -2.56
N PRO A 353 -3.37 -0.11 -2.51
CA PRO A 353 -4.66 0.29 -1.96
C PRO A 353 -4.55 0.59 -0.45
N SER A 354 -5.37 1.50 0.06
CA SER A 354 -5.28 1.95 1.47
C SER A 354 -5.61 0.87 2.50
N ARG A 355 -6.24 -0.23 2.07
CA ARG A 355 -6.54 -1.39 2.92
C ARG A 355 -5.27 -2.17 3.29
N VAL A 356 -4.16 -2.00 2.56
CA VAL A 356 -2.91 -2.72 2.78
C VAL A 356 -2.17 -2.10 3.95
N LYS A 357 -1.91 -2.91 4.99
CA LYS A 357 -1.06 -2.48 6.11
C LYS A 357 0.36 -2.29 5.60
N THR A 358 0.90 -1.09 5.78
CA THR A 358 2.23 -0.76 5.23
C THR A 358 3.20 -0.44 6.36
N VAL A 359 4.41 -0.98 6.30
CA VAL A 359 5.48 -0.70 7.26
C VAL A 359 6.71 -0.25 6.50
N ALA A 360 7.20 0.95 6.78
CA ALA A 360 8.38 1.52 6.16
C ALA A 360 9.54 1.55 7.16
N ILE A 361 10.64 0.88 6.84
CA ILE A 361 11.81 0.74 7.72
C ILE A 361 13.05 1.25 7.00
N ASP A 362 13.57 2.38 7.46
CA ASP A 362 14.77 2.99 6.90
C ASP A 362 15.55 3.72 8.01
N ILE A 363 16.87 3.73 7.91
CA ILE A 363 17.72 4.48 8.84
C ILE A 363 17.60 5.99 8.61
N ASN A 364 17.22 6.39 7.39
CA ASN A 364 17.04 7.77 7.01
C ASN A 364 15.57 8.19 7.24
N PRO A 365 15.29 9.09 8.20
CA PRO A 365 13.94 9.56 8.48
C PRO A 365 13.27 10.19 7.26
N TYR A 366 14.04 10.82 6.36
CA TYR A 366 13.49 11.43 5.14
C TYR A 366 12.83 10.39 4.22
N VAL A 367 13.40 9.18 4.12
CA VAL A 367 12.79 8.12 3.30
C VAL A 367 11.45 7.71 3.89
N VAL A 368 11.39 7.54 5.21
CA VAL A 368 10.16 7.19 5.94
C VAL A 368 9.09 8.28 5.76
N THR A 369 9.46 9.56 5.91
CA THR A 369 8.55 10.71 5.68
C THR A 369 8.01 10.71 4.26
N ARG A 370 8.87 10.52 3.25
CA ARG A 370 8.45 10.53 1.84
C ARG A 370 7.54 9.37 1.46
N LEU A 371 7.61 8.25 2.19
CA LEU A 371 6.69 7.12 2.00
C LEU A 371 5.31 7.42 2.59
N GLN A 372 5.24 8.07 3.75
CA GLN A 372 3.95 8.47 4.35
C GLN A 372 3.28 9.63 3.59
N ASP A 373 4.05 10.62 3.14
CA ASP A 373 3.54 11.84 2.47
C ASP A 373 2.88 11.59 1.10
N ARG A 374 3.06 10.41 0.50
CA ARG A 374 2.54 10.08 -0.84
C ARG A 374 1.25 9.26 -0.79
N GLY A 375 0.29 9.70 0.02
CA GLY A 375 -1.02 9.07 0.13
C GLY A 375 -1.04 7.75 0.91
N THR A 376 0.09 7.31 1.47
CA THR A 376 0.16 6.11 2.35
C THR A 376 0.23 6.56 3.81
N THR A 377 -0.69 7.43 4.23
CA THR A 377 -0.73 7.98 5.60
C THR A 377 -0.97 6.90 6.65
N GLN A 378 -1.54 5.76 6.26
CA GLN A 378 -1.72 4.57 7.09
C GLN A 378 -0.43 3.75 7.31
N ALA A 379 0.70 4.13 6.71
CA ALA A 379 1.95 3.38 6.88
C ALA A 379 2.57 3.62 8.26
N LEU A 380 2.95 2.56 8.96
CA LEU A 380 3.80 2.64 10.15
C LEU A 380 5.24 2.93 9.73
N GLY A 381 5.78 4.08 10.13
CA GLY A 381 7.16 4.46 9.86
C GLY A 381 8.11 4.12 11.01
N LEU A 382 9.14 3.32 10.75
CA LEU A 382 10.19 2.96 11.72
C LEU A 382 11.54 3.51 11.25
N VAL A 383 12.05 4.53 11.96
CA VAL A 383 13.38 5.11 11.69
C VAL A 383 14.44 4.33 12.46
N THR A 384 14.99 3.29 11.83
CA THR A 384 15.97 2.40 12.45
C THR A 384 16.77 1.63 11.39
N ASP A 385 17.89 1.02 11.78
CA ASP A 385 18.69 0.19 10.89
C ASP A 385 17.96 -1.14 10.59
N PRO A 386 17.53 -1.40 9.34
CA PRO A 386 16.92 -2.67 8.96
C PRO A 386 17.84 -3.88 9.18
N GLY A 387 19.16 -3.65 9.15
CA GLY A 387 20.21 -4.62 9.48
C GLY A 387 20.10 -5.19 10.89
N VAL A 388 19.66 -4.37 11.84
CA VAL A 388 19.47 -4.75 13.24
C VAL A 388 18.03 -5.22 13.51
N LEU A 389 17.06 -4.53 12.92
CA LEU A 389 15.64 -4.83 13.15
C LEU A 389 15.26 -6.22 12.62
N LEU A 390 15.70 -6.59 11.41
CA LEU A 390 15.22 -7.80 10.75
C LEU A 390 15.63 -9.09 11.49
N PRO A 391 16.87 -9.26 11.99
CA PRO A 391 17.22 -10.38 12.85
C PRO A 391 16.41 -10.44 14.15
N LEU A 392 16.16 -9.30 14.79
CA LEU A 392 15.35 -9.24 16.02
C LEU A 392 13.89 -9.62 15.74
N LEU A 393 13.33 -9.18 14.63
CA LEU A 393 11.98 -9.56 14.19
C LEU A 393 11.87 -11.07 13.98
N VAL A 394 12.84 -11.69 13.29
CA VAL A 394 12.88 -13.15 13.12
C VAL A 394 12.97 -13.89 14.45
N GLN A 395 13.82 -13.41 15.37
CA GLN A 395 13.94 -14.00 16.70
C GLN A 395 12.63 -13.91 17.48
N GLU A 396 11.94 -12.78 17.42
CA GLU A 396 10.68 -12.57 18.11
C GLU A 396 9.57 -13.46 17.53
N ILE A 397 9.48 -13.57 16.20
CA ILE A 397 8.56 -14.51 15.55
C ILE A 397 8.84 -15.94 16.02
N LYS A 398 10.10 -16.38 16.06
CA LYS A 398 10.46 -17.73 16.51
C LYS A 398 10.07 -18.01 17.96
N LYS A 399 10.21 -17.03 18.85
CA LYS A 399 9.73 -17.15 20.24
C LYS A 399 8.23 -17.35 20.27
N ILE A 400 7.47 -16.50 19.56
CA ILE A 400 6.00 -16.60 19.52
C ILE A 400 5.55 -17.95 18.96
N GLU A 401 6.22 -18.48 17.93
CA GLU A 401 5.93 -19.82 17.39
C GLU A 401 6.22 -20.94 18.40
N SER A 402 7.27 -20.79 19.22
CA SER A 402 7.68 -21.79 20.21
C SER A 402 6.74 -21.79 21.43
N ASP A 403 6.41 -20.61 21.96
CA ASP A 403 5.54 -20.44 23.13
C ASP A 403 4.13 -21.01 22.91
N MET A 404 3.63 -21.00 21.66
CA MET A 404 2.33 -21.60 21.31
C MET A 404 2.40 -23.11 21.00
N GLY A 405 3.58 -23.58 20.56
CA GLY A 405 3.83 -25.02 20.39
C GLY A 405 3.82 -25.76 21.72
N GLU A 406 4.31 -25.13 22.79
CA GLU A 406 4.24 -25.69 24.15
C GLU A 406 2.81 -25.72 24.71
N GLN A 407 1.97 -24.71 24.41
CA GLN A 407 0.56 -24.66 24.86
C GLN A 407 -0.36 -25.66 24.15
N THR A 408 0.01 -26.17 22.97
CA THR A 408 -0.78 -27.16 22.22
C THR A 408 -0.35 -28.60 22.47
N GLY A 409 0.74 -28.82 23.22
CA GLY A 409 1.26 -30.15 23.59
C GLY A 409 0.79 -30.69 24.95
N GLU A 410 0.00 -29.92 25.71
CA GLU A 410 -0.55 -30.32 27.02
C GLU A 410 -2.03 -30.76 26.99
N SER A 411 -2.62 -31.01 25.82
CA SER A 411 -4.00 -31.51 25.69
C SER A 411 -4.10 -33.02 25.54
#